data_AF-A0A1U8MJH6-F1
#
_entry.id   AF-A0A1U8MJH6-F1
#
_cell.length_a   1.000
_cell.length_b   1.000
_cell.length_c   1.000
_cell.angle_alpha   90.00
_cell.angle_beta   90.00
_cell.angle_gamma   90.00
#
_symmetry.space_group_name_H-M   'P 1'
#
loop_
_entity.id
_entity.type
_entity.pdbx_description
1 polymer ?
#
loop_
_entity_poly.entity_id
_entity_poly.type
_entity_poly.pdbx_seq_one_letter_code
_entity_poly.pdbx_strand_id
1 'polypeptide(L)' 'MKGTEIQMKSSNKIQSQTQLKSEKPLKPPFRPAKDDTKPLLQDPILRSDPNETEEAVLRLPPFPSLN' A
#
# COMPACT_ATOMS: atom_id res chain seq x y z
N MET A 1 4.20 -29.13 22.55
CA MET A 1 4.02 -29.73 21.20
C MET A 1 4.78 -28.90 20.19
N LYS A 2 5.75 -29.48 19.47
CA LYS A 2 6.47 -28.81 18.37
C LYS A 2 5.80 -29.22 17.06
N GLY A 3 5.31 -28.25 16.30
CA GLY A 3 4.66 -28.50 15.01
C GLY A 3 5.71 -28.88 13.96
N THR A 4 5.46 -29.98 13.25
CA THR A 4 6.31 -30.42 12.13
C THR A 4 6.00 -29.55 10.91
N GLU A 5 6.98 -28.79 10.44
CA GLU A 5 6.89 -27.97 9.24
C GLU A 5 7.02 -28.86 7.99
N ILE A 6 6.01 -28.83 7.11
CA ILE A 6 6.04 -29.58 5.85
C ILE A 6 6.72 -28.72 4.78
N GLN A 7 7.95 -29.10 4.42
CA GLN A 7 8.72 -28.48 3.36
C GLN A 7 8.15 -28.86 1.98
N MET A 8 7.46 -27.94 1.31
CA MET A 8 6.97 -28.15 -0.06
C MET A 8 8.12 -28.00 -1.05
N LYS A 9 8.59 -29.11 -1.63
CA LYS A 9 9.49 -29.10 -2.79
C LYS A 9 8.66 -29.00 -4.07
N SER A 10 8.79 -27.89 -4.80
CA SER A 10 8.13 -27.69 -6.10
C SER A 10 8.81 -28.54 -7.19
N SER A 11 8.30 -29.75 -7.39
CA SER A 11 8.65 -30.59 -8.54
C SER A 11 7.64 -30.35 -9.66
N ASN A 12 7.94 -29.42 -10.58
CA ASN A 12 7.18 -29.27 -11.81
C ASN A 12 7.88 -29.99 -12.96
N LYS A 13 7.62 -31.30 -13.11
CA LYS A 13 7.69 -31.97 -14.41
C LYS A 13 6.28 -32.03 -14.99
N ILE A 14 5.97 -31.10 -15.89
CA ILE A 14 4.86 -31.27 -16.84
C ILE A 14 5.43 -30.96 -18.22
N GLN A 15 5.80 -32.02 -18.94
CA GLN A 15 5.96 -31.99 -20.38
C GLN A 15 4.59 -32.30 -21.00
N SER A 16 4.01 -31.33 -21.68
CA SER A 16 2.97 -31.58 -22.68
C SER A 16 3.17 -30.62 -23.84
N GLN A 17 3.00 -31.19 -25.03
CA GLN A 17 3.46 -30.72 -26.32
C GLN A 17 2.61 -29.56 -26.90
N THR A 18 3.21 -28.91 -27.90
CA THR A 18 2.57 -28.29 -29.08
C THR A 18 1.74 -27.01 -28.90
N GLN A 19 2.42 -25.90 -29.21
CA GLN A 19 2.03 -24.92 -30.25
C GLN A 19 0.58 -24.42 -30.23
N LEU A 20 0.36 -23.27 -29.60
CA LEU A 20 -0.35 -22.15 -30.25
C LEU A 20 0.28 -20.85 -29.75
N LYS A 21 1.22 -20.32 -30.55
CA LYS A 21 1.66 -18.93 -30.46
C LYS A 21 0.47 -18.02 -30.77
N SER A 22 -0.36 -17.75 -29.76
CA SER A 22 -1.12 -16.51 -29.79
C SER A 22 -0.14 -15.44 -29.31
N GLU A 23 0.33 -14.60 -30.22
CA GLU A 23 1.01 -13.32 -29.95
C GLU A 23 0.03 -12.35 -29.25
N LYS A 24 -0.55 -12.78 -28.14
CA LYS A 24 -1.27 -11.89 -27.26
C LYS A 24 -0.19 -11.20 -26.44
N PRO A 25 -0.07 -9.87 -26.52
CA PRO A 25 0.90 -9.17 -25.68
C PRO A 25 0.67 -9.60 -24.23
N LEU A 26 1.74 -10.05 -23.58
CA LEU A 26 1.72 -10.37 -22.16
C LEU A 26 1.21 -9.14 -21.42
N LYS A 27 0.16 -9.32 -20.61
CA LYS A 27 -0.36 -8.24 -19.76
C LYS A 27 0.79 -7.72 -18.91
N PRO A 28 0.96 -6.39 -18.79
CA PRO A 28 1.97 -5.85 -17.91
C PRO A 28 1.68 -6.33 -16.48
N PRO A 29 2.72 -6.49 -15.64
CA PRO A 29 2.53 -6.83 -14.26
C PRO A 29 1.65 -5.77 -13.57
N PHE A 30 0.80 -6.21 -12.64
CA PHE A 30 0.00 -5.31 -11.82
C PHE A 30 0.92 -4.35 -11.08
N ARG A 31 0.62 -3.05 -11.19
CA ARG A 31 1.28 -2.00 -10.41
C ARG A 31 0.22 -1.33 -9.55
N PRO A 32 0.35 -1.32 -8.23
CA PRO A 32 -0.48 -0.47 -7.39
C PRO A 32 -0.44 0.96 -7.94
N ALA A 33 -1.59 1.59 -8.04
CA ALA A 33 -1.63 3.00 -8.39
C ALA A 33 -0.80 3.77 -7.37
N LYS A 34 0.05 4.69 -7.86
CA LYS A 34 0.62 5.72 -7.00
C LYS A 34 -0.58 6.54 -6.55
N ASP A 35 -1.11 6.22 -5.38
CA ASP A 35 -2.23 6.94 -4.81
C ASP A 35 -1.71 8.30 -4.32
N ASP A 36 -1.43 9.17 -5.30
CA ASP A 36 -0.90 10.53 -5.15
C ASP A 36 -1.97 11.51 -4.65
N THR A 37 -3.13 11.00 -4.23
CA THR A 37 -4.27 11.84 -3.80
C THR A 37 -4.32 12.09 -2.31
N LYS A 38 -3.48 11.42 -1.51
CA LYS A 38 -3.42 11.68 -0.07
C LYS A 38 -2.41 12.80 0.19
N PRO A 39 -2.85 13.94 0.74
CA PRO A 39 -1.90 14.94 1.21
C PRO A 39 -0.96 14.30 2.24
N LEU A 40 0.27 14.79 2.29
CA LEU A 40 1.22 14.41 3.34
C LEU A 40 0.56 14.66 4.70
N LEU A 41 0.46 13.62 5.52
CA LEU A 41 -0.02 13.74 6.89
C LEU A 41 1.01 14.55 7.67
N GLN A 42 0.77 15.85 7.79
CA GLN A 42 1.57 16.75 8.61
C GLN A 42 0.93 16.85 9.99
N ASP A 43 1.69 16.44 11.01
CA ASP A 43 1.27 16.60 12.39
C ASP A 43 1.29 18.10 12.75
N PRO A 44 0.17 18.69 13.21
CA PRO A 44 0.11 20.11 13.58
C PRO A 44 1.13 20.53 14.64
N ILE A 45 1.66 19.57 15.41
CA ILE A 45 2.61 19.81 16.50
C ILE A 45 4.07 19.87 15.99
N LEU A 46 4.34 19.40 14.76
CA LEU A 46 5.66 19.42 14.14
C LEU A 46 5.85 20.64 13.22
N ARG A 47 5.55 21.85 13.73
CA ARG A 47 5.76 23.11 12.99
C ARG A 47 7.14 23.69 13.30
N SER A 48 7.68 24.45 12.36
CA SER A 48 8.98 25.12 12.50
C SER A 48 8.94 26.29 13.49
N ASP A 49 7.79 26.95 13.63
CA ASP A 49 7.59 28.04 14.59
C ASP A 49 7.01 27.48 15.90
N PRO A 50 7.66 27.76 17.06
CA PRO A 50 7.13 27.41 18.37
C PRO A 50 5.74 27.99 18.65
N ASN A 51 5.45 29.24 18.25
CA ASN A 51 4.16 29.88 18.53
C ASN A 51 3.03 29.20 17.76
N GLU A 52 3.26 28.84 16.49
CA GLU A 52 2.27 28.12 15.70
C GLU A 52 1.99 26.72 16.27
N THR A 53 2.99 26.09 16.89
CA THR A 53 2.85 24.79 17.54
C THR A 53 1.95 24.88 18.78
N GLU A 54 2.18 25.88 19.64
CA GLU A 54 1.39 26.11 20.87
C GLU A 54 -0.09 26.36 20.55
N GLU A 55 -0.37 27.23 19.57
CA GLU A 55 -1.73 27.49 19.09
C GLU A 55 -2.42 26.23 18.55
N ALA A 56 -1.69 25.33 17.88
CA ALA A 56 -2.23 24.07 17.37
C ALA A 56 -2.63 23.09 18.47
N VAL A 57 -1.85 23.03 19.56
CA VAL A 57 -2.14 22.17 20.72
C VAL A 57 -3.42 22.61 21.42
N LEU A 58 -3.68 23.92 21.47
CA LEU A 58 -4.86 24.50 22.10
C LEU A 58 -6.08 24.54 21.16
N ARG A 59 -5.87 24.51 19.85
CA ARG A 59 -6.95 24.60 18.86
C ARG A 59 -7.63 23.25 18.66
N LEU A 60 -8.84 23.14 19.20
CA LEU A 60 -9.74 22.02 18.94
C LEU A 60 -9.98 21.86 17.41
N PRO A 61 -10.08 20.61 16.91
CA PRO A 61 -10.45 20.38 15.52
C PRO A 61 -11.81 21.02 15.22
N PRO A 62 -12.05 21.45 13.97
CA PRO A 62 -13.30 22.10 13.60
C PRO A 62 -14.47 21.16 13.90
N PHE A 63 -15.49 21.70 14.57
CA PHE A 63 -16.72 20.95 14.79
C PHE A 63 -17.43 20.73 13.45
N PRO A 64 -18.05 19.55 13.24
CA PRO A 64 -18.85 19.31 12.05
C PRO A 64 -19.97 20.35 11.99
N SER A 65 -20.11 21.01 10.84
CA SER A 65 -21.22 21.93 10.60
C SER A 65 -22.53 21.15 10.54
N LEU A 66 -23.50 21.52 11.38
CA LEU A 66 -24.87 21.04 11.28
C LEU A 66 -25.55 21.74 10.09
N ASN A 67 -25.48 21.11 8.92
CA ASN A 67 -26.31 21.44 7.75
C ASN A 67 -27.15 20.22 7.38
#